data_AF-A0A954LBW9-F1
#
_entry.id   AF-A0A954LBW9-F1
#
_cell.length_a   1.000
_cell.length_b   1.000
_cell.length_c   1.000
_cell.angle_alpha   90.00
_cell.angle_beta   90.00
_cell.angle_gamma   90.00
#
_symmetry.space_group_name_H-M   'P 1'
#
loop_
_entity.id
_entity.type
_entity.pdbx_description
1 polymer ?
#
loop_
_entity_poly.entity_id
_entity_poly.type
_entity_poly.pdbx_seq_one_letter_code
_entity_poly.pdbx_strand_id
1 'polypeptide(L)' 'MTVEQVDGVAHVKGKAWQAGKPEPEEWNLTVQDPHPADSGSPGLFFYSLADIYVDNVSVSAN' A
#
# COMPACT_ATOMS: atom_id res chain seq x y z
N MET A 1 7.63 -5.26 -0.79
CA MET A 1 7.62 -3.79 -0.58
C MET A 1 7.05 -3.54 0.80
N THR A 2 7.70 -2.74 1.63
CA THR A 2 7.17 -2.30 2.92
C THR A 2 7.20 -0.78 3.00
N VAL A 3 6.28 -0.19 3.76
CA VAL A 3 6.15 1.25 3.97
C VAL A 3 6.09 1.50 5.46
N GLU A 4 7.02 2.30 5.97
CA GLU A 4 7.04 2.75 7.36
C GLU A 4 6.87 4.26 7.36
N GLN A 5 5.86 4.78 8.06
CA GLN A 5 5.68 6.23 8.23
C GLN A 5 6.33 6.67 9.54
N VAL A 6 7.27 7.62 9.48
CA VAL A 6 7.98 8.19 10.63
C VAL A 6 8.00 9.71 10.46
N ASP A 7 7.55 10.45 11.47
CA ASP A 7 7.53 11.93 11.47
C ASP A 7 6.89 12.57 10.23
N GLY A 8 5.83 11.95 9.69
CA GLY A 8 5.12 12.44 8.49
C GLY A 8 5.84 12.15 7.16
N VAL A 9 6.87 11.29 7.17
CA VAL A 9 7.58 10.84 5.97
C VAL A 9 7.39 9.34 5.81
N ALA A 10 6.98 8.88 4.62
CA ALA A 10 6.95 7.45 4.33
C ALA A 10 8.31 6.98 3.79
N HIS A 11 8.89 6.00 4.48
CA HIS A 11 10.06 5.25 4.07
C HIS A 11 9.60 3.98 3.34
N VAL A 12 9.67 4.02 2.01
CA VAL A 12 9.31 2.89 1.15
C VAL A 12 10.55 2.04 0.89
N LYS A 13 10.51 0.77 1.28
CA LYS A 13 11.58 -0.20 1.02
C LYS A 13 11.14 -1.23 -0.03
N GLY A 14 12.00 -1.41 -1.02
CA GLY A 14 11.79 -2.32 -2.15
C GLY A 14 12.93 -3.33 -2.27
N LYS A 15 12.60 -4.50 -2.83
CA LYS A 15 13.58 -5.46 -3.31
C LYS A 15 13.48 -5.51 -4.82
N ALA A 16 14.59 -5.36 -5.51
CA ALA A 16 14.69 -5.49 -6.95
C ALA A 16 15.87 -6.38 -7.31
N TRP A 17 15.65 -7.34 -8.21
CA TRP A 17 16.67 -8.26 -8.67
C TRP A 17 16.42 -8.66 -10.11
N GLN A 18 17.45 -9.18 -10.77
CA GLN A 18 17.34 -9.65 -12.15
C GLN A 18 16.44 -10.89 -12.22
N ALA A 19 15.62 -10.98 -13.28
CA ALA A 19 14.82 -12.17 -13.54
C ALA A 19 15.70 -13.43 -13.58
N GLY A 20 15.29 -14.48 -12.87
CA GLY A 20 16.05 -15.74 -12.75
C GLY A 20 17.16 -15.73 -11.69
N LYS A 21 17.34 -14.62 -10.94
CA LYS A 21 18.19 -14.58 -9.74
C LYS A 21 17.36 -14.77 -8.47
N PRO A 22 17.97 -15.29 -7.38
CA PRO A 22 17.28 -15.39 -6.10
C PRO A 22 16.92 -13.99 -5.57
N GLU A 23 15.81 -13.91 -4.84
CA GLU A 23 15.42 -12.71 -4.13
C GLU A 23 16.47 -12.37 -3.06
N PRO A 24 16.94 -11.11 -2.96
CA PRO A 24 17.86 -10.69 -1.91
C PRO A 24 17.24 -10.83 -0.52
N GLU A 25 18.04 -11.21 0.48
CA GLU A 25 17.57 -11.25 1.88
C GLU A 25 17.30 -9.84 2.41
N GLU A 26 18.17 -8.89 2.08
CA GLU A 26 18.10 -7.49 2.49
C GLU A 26 17.32 -6.61 1.51
N TRP A 27 16.76 -5.49 2.01
CA TRP A 27 16.14 -4.46 1.18
C TRP A 27 17.21 -3.68 0.42
N ASN A 28 17.15 -3.64 -0.91
CA ASN A 28 18.16 -2.96 -1.73
C ASN A 28 17.67 -1.67 -2.40
N LEU A 29 16.43 -1.26 -2.17
CA LEU A 29 15.88 0.03 -2.60
C LEU A 29 15.21 0.72 -1.41
N THR A 30 15.46 2.02 -1.24
CA THR A 30 14.79 2.88 -0.25
C THR A 30 14.43 4.21 -0.89
N VAL A 31 13.18 4.64 -0.71
CA VAL A 31 12.65 5.93 -1.18
C VAL A 31 11.95 6.63 -0.03
N GLN A 32 12.13 7.93 0.07
CA GLN A 32 11.39 8.78 1.02
C GLN A 32 10.31 9.55 0.27
N ASP A 33 9.08 9.44 0.76
CA ASP A 33 7.96 10.29 0.34
C ASP A 33 7.70 11.32 1.47
N PRO A 34 8.01 12.61 1.27
CA PRO A 34 7.83 13.64 2.27
C PRO A 34 6.37 14.08 2.46
N HIS A 35 5.45 13.62 1.62
CA HIS A 35 4.02 13.93 1.74
C HIS A 35 3.18 12.65 1.53
N PRO A 36 3.32 11.66 2.42
CA PRO A 36 2.61 10.41 2.28
C PRO A 36 1.11 10.60 2.49
N ALA A 37 0.32 9.66 1.99
CA ALA A 37 -1.07 9.57 2.38
C ALA A 37 -1.15 9.15 3.86
N ASP A 38 -1.49 10.08 4.74
CA ASP A 38 -1.61 9.85 6.20
C ASP A 38 -2.78 8.93 6.55
N SER A 39 -3.80 8.90 5.70
CA SER A 39 -4.95 8.01 5.84
C SER A 39 -5.48 7.63 4.46
N GLY A 40 -5.73 6.33 4.27
CA GLY A 40 -6.63 5.87 3.22
C GLY A 40 -8.08 6.06 3.70
N SER A 41 -9.03 6.11 2.77
CA SER A 41 -10.45 6.05 3.14
C SER A 41 -10.82 4.57 3.28
N PRO A 42 -10.93 4.00 4.49
CA PRO A 42 -11.49 2.67 4.65
C PRO A 42 -12.94 2.71 4.15
N GLY A 43 -13.23 2.04 3.04
CA GLY A 43 -14.56 2.06 2.48
C GLY A 43 -14.69 1.29 1.19
N LEU A 44 -15.93 1.14 0.75
CA LEU A 44 -16.27 0.60 -0.56
C LEU A 44 -16.69 1.75 -1.46
N PHE A 45 -16.04 1.87 -2.61
CA PHE A 45 -16.44 2.80 -3.66
C PHE A 45 -17.07 2.04 -4.81
N PHE A 46 -18.25 2.49 -5.24
CA PHE A 46 -18.98 1.92 -6.34
C PHE A 46 -19.31 2.97 -7.39
N TYR A 47 -19.01 2.65 -8.64
CA TYR A 47 -19.51 3.39 -9.79
C TYR A 47 -20.37 2.45 -10.64
N SER A 48 -21.69 2.66 -10.63
CA SER A 48 -22.61 1.80 -11.38
C SER A 48 -23.79 2.57 -11.94
N LEU A 49 -24.24 2.14 -13.13
CA LEU A 49 -25.46 2.62 -13.78
C LEU A 49 -26.69 1.77 -13.40
N ALA A 50 -26.51 0.72 -12.59
CA ALA A 50 -27.54 -0.20 -12.12
C ALA A 50 -27.28 -0.63 -10.65
N ASP A 51 -28.19 -1.42 -10.09
CA ASP A 51 -28.20 -1.79 -8.68
C ASP A 51 -26.98 -2.62 -8.26
N ILE A 52 -26.52 -2.37 -7.03
CA ILE A 52 -25.47 -3.13 -6.37
C ILE A 52 -26.01 -3.65 -5.04
N TYR A 53 -25.80 -4.94 -4.81
CA TYR A 53 -26.13 -5.61 -3.55
C TYR A 53 -24.84 -6.06 -2.88
N VAL A 54 -24.66 -5.65 -1.62
CA VAL A 54 -23.48 -5.96 -0.81
C VAL A 54 -23.98 -6.44 0.55
N ASP A 55 -23.40 -7.52 1.06
CA ASP A 55 -23.75 -8.06 2.36
C ASP A 55 -22.49 -8.62 3.06
N ASN A 56 -22.52 -8.68 4.40
CA ASN A 56 -21.47 -9.21 5.27
C ASN A 56 -20.08 -8.59 5.08
N VAL A 57 -20.00 -7.26 4.95
CA VAL A 57 -18.72 -6.55 4.84
C VAL A 57 -18.32 -5.94 6.18
N SER A 58 -17.06 -6.17 6.55
CA SER A 58 -16.36 -5.45 7.62
C SER A 58 -15.26 -4.59 7.01
N VAL A 59 -15.17 -3.33 7.42
CA VAL A 59 -14.12 -2.41 7.00
C VAL A 59 -13.41 -1.86 8.23
N SER A 60 -12.09 -1.98 8.28
CA SER A 60 -11.25 -1.43 9.35
C SER A 60 -10.32 -0.35 8.81
N ALA A 61 -9.92 0.59 9.67
CA ALA A 61 -8.82 1.50 9.37
C ALA A 61 -7.52 0.71 9.12
N ASN A 62 -6.61 1.35 8.37
CA ASN A 62 -5.23 0.90 8.23
C ASN A 62 -4.42 1.39 9.44
#